data_AF-A0A6B0WQ17-F1
#
_entry.id   AF-A0A6B0WQ17-F1
#
_cell.length_a   1.000
_cell.length_b   1.000
_cell.length_c   1.000
_cell.angle_alpha   90.00
_cell.angle_beta   90.00
_cell.angle_gamma   90.00
#
_symmetry.space_group_name_H-M   'P 1'
#
loop_
_entity.id
_entity.type
_entity.pdbx_description
1 polymer ?
#
loop_
_entity_poly.entity_id
_entity_poly.type
_entity_poly.pdbx_seq_one_letter_code
_entity_poly.pdbx_strand_id
1 'polypeptide(L)'
;MLMWVAGFDVIYACQDAEFDQRFGVYSIPQKFGIGPALWIARIFHVIAFGLMVCVGQVFDLGMFYVVGVACVGGLLIYEHYLVRHRDLSKAGMASLTMNGVVSVVYFAGTLVDLLL
;
A
#
# COMPACT_ATOMS: atom_id res chain seq x y z
N MET A 1 1.52 0.42 -10.04
CA MET A 1 0.55 -0.58 -9.52
C MET A 1 1.21 -1.74 -8.80
N LEU A 2 2.22 -2.43 -9.37
CA LEU A 2 2.88 -3.55 -8.67
C LEU A 2 3.43 -3.19 -7.28
N MET A 3 4.16 -2.07 -7.17
CA MET A 3 4.76 -1.66 -5.89
C MET A 3 3.72 -1.40 -4.79
N TRP A 4 2.53 -0.95 -5.18
CA TRP A 4 1.45 -0.71 -4.24
C TRP A 4 0.91 -2.02 -3.67
N VAL A 5 0.53 -2.97 -4.56
CA VAL A 5 0.08 -4.30 -4.14
C VAL A 5 1.16 -5.02 -3.33
N ALA A 6 2.43 -4.93 -3.75
CA ALA A 6 3.54 -5.53 -3.04
C ALA A 6 3.71 -4.98 -1.61
N GLY A 7 3.45 -3.69 -1.38
CA GLY A 7 3.53 -3.13 -0.02
C GLY A 7 2.44 -3.66 0.90
N PHE A 8 1.21 -3.82 0.40
CA PHE A 8 0.14 -4.49 1.12
C PHE A 8 0.44 -5.95 1.44
N ASP A 9 0.96 -6.69 0.45
CA ASP A 9 1.33 -8.10 0.61
C ASP A 9 2.41 -8.27 1.68
N VAL A 10 3.39 -7.37 1.75
CA VAL A 10 4.42 -7.40 2.79
C VAL A 10 3.81 -7.17 4.19
N ILE A 11 2.85 -6.25 4.30
CA ILE A 11 2.14 -5.99 5.56
C ILE A 11 1.30 -7.20 5.97
N TYR A 12 0.59 -7.80 5.02
CA TYR A 12 -0.20 -9.02 5.24
C TYR A 12 0.68 -10.17 5.70
N ALA A 13 1.79 -10.43 4.99
CA ALA A 13 2.75 -11.49 5.33
C ALA A 13 3.37 -11.31 6.73
N CYS A 14 3.38 -10.09 7.30
CA CYS A 14 3.85 -9.90 8.67
C CYS A 14 2.97 -10.63 9.69
N GLN A 15 1.69 -10.87 9.39
CA GLN A 15 0.79 -11.64 10.26
C GLN A 15 1.14 -13.13 10.27
N ASP A 16 1.58 -13.64 9.13
CA ASP A 16 1.92 -15.04 8.95
C ASP A 16 3.38 -15.35 9.32
N ALA A 17 4.14 -14.37 9.82
CA ALA A 17 5.59 -14.50 10.03
C ALA A 17 6.01 -15.68 10.94
N GLU A 18 5.28 -15.95 12.03
CA GLU A 18 5.56 -17.09 12.91
C GLU A 18 5.26 -18.43 12.22
N PHE A 19 4.16 -18.48 11.46
CA PHE A 19 3.79 -19.66 10.68
C PHE A 19 4.83 -19.91 9.58
N ASP A 20 5.19 -18.88 8.82
CA ASP A 20 6.17 -18.94 7.75
C ASP A 20 7.53 -19.42 8.26
N GLN A 21 7.96 -18.93 9.43
CA GLN A 21 9.18 -19.37 10.07
C GLN A 21 9.12 -20.86 10.46
N ARG A 22 7.98 -21.32 11.01
CA ARG A 22 7.80 -22.71 11.46
C ARG A 22 7.74 -23.70 10.31
N PHE A 23 7.13 -23.32 9.19
CA PHE A 23 6.89 -24.19 8.03
C PHE A 23 7.86 -23.96 6.87
N GLY A 24 8.81 -23.04 7.01
CA GLY A 24 9.82 -22.76 5.99
C GLY A 24 9.26 -22.08 4.74
N VAL A 25 8.16 -21.33 4.87
CA VAL A 25 7.60 -20.53 3.78
C VAL A 25 8.46 -19.29 3.60
N TYR A 26 8.86 -19.02 2.36
CA TYR A 26 9.70 -17.85 2.06
C TYR A 26 8.84 -16.60 1.96
N SER A 27 9.02 -15.68 2.91
CA SER A 27 8.41 -14.35 2.88
C SER A 27 9.42 -13.28 3.34
N ILE A 28 9.14 -12.02 3.00
CA ILE A 28 9.96 -10.88 3.42
C ILE A 28 10.07 -10.80 4.97
N PRO A 29 8.98 -10.88 5.74
CA PRO A 29 9.09 -10.90 7.21
C PRO A 29 9.77 -12.16 7.76
N GLN A 30 9.64 -13.32 7.10
CA GLN A 30 10.38 -14.52 7.50
C GLN A 30 11.89 -14.34 7.34
N LYS A 31 12.34 -13.67 6.27
CA LYS A 31 13.77 -13.46 5.99
C LYS A 31 14.39 -12.30 6.78
N PHE A 32 13.67 -11.19 6.92
CA PHE A 32 14.22 -9.94 7.46
C PHE A 32 13.63 -9.55 8.82
N GLY A 33 12.59 -10.24 9.28
CA GLY A 33 11.81 -9.85 10.46
C GLY A 33 10.74 -8.79 10.15
N ILE A 34 9.76 -8.67 11.04
CA ILE A 34 8.60 -7.78 10.88
C ILE A 34 9.01 -6.31 10.78
N GLY A 35 9.94 -5.84 11.62
CA GLY A 35 10.35 -4.42 11.65
C GLY A 35 10.91 -3.94 10.30
N PRO A 36 11.95 -4.60 9.76
CA PRO A 36 12.46 -4.33 8.42
C PRO A 36 11.43 -4.56 7.30
N ALA A 37 10.57 -5.58 7.41
CA ALA A 37 9.50 -5.82 6.44
C ALA A 37 8.53 -4.63 6.33
N LEU A 38 8.09 -4.06 7.45
CA LEU A 38 7.24 -2.87 7.46
C LEU A 38 7.94 -1.65 6.82
N TRP A 39 9.26 -1.52 6.99
CA TRP A 39 10.03 -0.49 6.28
C TRP A 39 10.09 -0.72 4.77
N ILE A 40 10.27 -1.97 4.33
CA ILE A 40 10.22 -2.33 2.90
C ILE A 40 8.86 -1.98 2.31
N ALA A 41 7.76 -2.29 3.02
CA ALA A 41 6.41 -1.92 2.60
C ALA A 41 6.23 -0.39 2.46
N ARG A 42 6.81 0.42 3.36
CA ARG A 42 6.80 1.89 3.23
C ARG A 42 7.51 2.36 1.97
N ILE A 43 8.69 1.81 1.68
CA ILE A 43 9.44 2.15 0.47
C ILE A 43 8.61 1.82 -0.78
N PHE A 44 8.00 0.65 -0.81
CA PHE A 44 7.11 0.24 -1.90
C PHE A 44 5.92 1.21 -2.08
N HIS A 45 5.27 1.63 -0.99
CA HIS A 45 4.17 2.61 -1.05
C HIS A 45 4.63 4.01 -1.49
N VAL A 46 5.81 4.46 -1.06
CA VAL A 46 6.39 5.73 -1.53
C VAL A 46 6.68 5.69 -3.03
N ILE A 47 7.29 4.60 -3.51
CA ILE A 47 7.54 4.41 -4.95
C ILE A 47 6.21 4.37 -5.72
N ALA A 48 5.21 3.65 -5.20
CA ALA A 48 3.91 3.58 -5.83
C ALA A 48 3.23 4.95 -5.94
N PHE A 49 3.24 5.75 -4.87
CA PHE A 49 2.69 7.09 -4.87
C PHE A 49 3.42 7.99 -5.86
N GLY A 50 4.76 7.96 -5.89
CA GLY A 50 5.55 8.70 -6.87
C GLY A 50 5.23 8.32 -8.32
N LEU A 51 5.01 7.03 -8.59
CA LEU A 51 4.57 6.56 -9.91
C LEU A 51 3.15 7.03 -10.26
N MET A 52 2.22 7.08 -9.30
CA MET A 52 0.87 7.64 -9.54
C MET A 52 0.93 9.14 -9.87
N VAL A 53 1.78 9.91 -9.17
CA VAL A 53 2.03 11.32 -9.51
C VAL A 53 2.60 11.43 -10.93
N CYS A 54 3.58 10.59 -11.27
CA CYS A 54 4.18 10.55 -12.61
C CYS A 54 3.14 10.25 -13.71
N VAL A 55 2.22 9.31 -13.48
CA VAL A 55 1.11 9.04 -14.40
C VAL A 55 0.26 10.29 -14.64
N GLY A 56 -0.05 11.06 -13.59
CA GLY A 56 -0.79 12.30 -13.74
C GLY A 56 -0.10 13.32 -14.64
N GLN A 57 1.22 13.41 -14.56
CA GLN A 57 2.01 14.32 -15.40
C GLN A 57 2.15 13.82 -16.86
N VAL A 58 2.35 12.51 -17.05
CA VAL A 58 2.55 11.93 -18.40
C VAL A 58 1.28 12.00 -19.25
N PHE A 59 0.11 11.89 -18.62
CA PHE A 59 -1.19 11.90 -19.30
C PHE A 59 -1.93 13.24 -19.15
N ASP A 60 -1.27 14.29 -18.67
CA ASP A 60 -1.84 15.63 -18.46
C ASP A 60 -3.18 15.61 -17.68
N LEU A 61 -3.27 14.77 -16.64
CA LEU A 61 -4.47 14.63 -15.83
C LEU A 61 -4.67 15.83 -14.90
N GLY A 62 -5.92 16.22 -14.73
CA GLY A 62 -6.37 17.41 -14.05
C GLY A 62 -6.54 17.27 -12.53
N MET A 63 -7.30 18.22 -11.97
CA MET A 63 -7.43 18.40 -10.53
C MET A 63 -8.09 17.19 -9.85
N PHE A 64 -9.05 16.52 -10.50
CA PHE A 64 -9.76 15.40 -9.88
C PHE A 64 -8.85 14.19 -9.69
N TYR A 65 -7.97 13.94 -10.67
CA TYR A 65 -6.92 12.93 -10.52
C TYR A 65 -5.95 13.29 -9.39
N VAL A 66 -5.47 14.54 -9.35
CA VAL A 66 -4.53 15.01 -8.32
C VAL A 66 -5.11 14.88 -6.91
N VAL A 67 -6.38 15.25 -6.71
CA VAL A 67 -7.08 15.07 -5.42
C VAL A 67 -7.21 13.58 -5.08
N GLY A 68 -7.59 12.74 -6.06
CA GLY A 68 -7.68 11.29 -5.87
C GLY A 68 -6.36 10.70 -5.40
N VAL A 69 -5.25 11.03 -6.08
CA VAL A 69 -3.90 10.60 -5.70
C VAL A 69 -3.51 11.14 -4.32
N ALA A 70 -3.79 12.40 -3.99
CA ALA A 70 -3.52 12.95 -2.66
C ALA A 70 -4.29 12.19 -1.56
N CYS A 71 -5.56 11.84 -1.79
CA CYS A 71 -6.33 10.99 -0.88
C CYS A 71 -5.71 9.60 -0.73
N VAL A 72 -5.24 8.98 -1.83
CA VAL A 72 -4.50 7.71 -1.77
C VAL A 72 -3.25 7.84 -0.90
N GLY A 73 -2.46 8.90 -1.07
CA GLY A 73 -1.29 9.16 -0.22
C GLY A 73 -1.65 9.21 1.27
N GLY A 74 -2.74 9.90 1.62
CA GLY A 74 -3.26 9.94 2.99
C GLY A 74 -3.66 8.56 3.52
N LEU A 75 -4.33 7.74 2.71
CA LEU A 75 -4.73 6.37 3.06
C LEU A 75 -3.51 5.46 3.30
N LEU A 76 -2.48 5.54 2.46
CA LEU A 76 -1.25 4.78 2.62
C LEU A 76 -0.52 5.18 3.92
N ILE A 77 -0.50 6.47 4.28
CA ILE A 77 0.06 6.93 5.56
C ILE A 77 -0.75 6.37 6.73
N TYR A 78 -2.08 6.45 6.64
CA TYR A 78 -2.98 5.97 7.68
C TYR A 78 -2.84 4.46 7.92
N GLU A 79 -2.66 3.68 6.86
CA GLU A 79 -2.36 2.26 6.95
C GLU A 79 -1.07 1.99 7.75
N HIS A 80 0.02 2.64 7.39
CA HIS A 80 1.31 2.49 8.09
C HIS A 80 1.27 2.99 9.54
N TYR A 81 0.30 3.84 9.87
CA TYR A 81 0.02 4.24 11.25
C TYR A 81 -0.75 3.16 12.04
N LEU A 82 -1.70 2.49 11.38
CA LEU A 82 -2.48 1.39 11.97
C LEU A 82 -1.62 0.16 12.26
N VAL A 83 -0.64 -0.12 11.40
CA VAL A 83 0.24 -1.28 11.55
C VAL A 83 1.51 -0.89 12.28
N ARG A 84 1.68 -1.41 13.50
CA ARG A 84 2.88 -1.19 14.30
C ARG A 84 3.60 -2.51 14.52
N HIS A 85 4.93 -2.46 14.54
CA HIS A 85 5.76 -3.65 14.75
C HIS A 85 5.41 -4.43 16.03
N ARG A 86 4.88 -3.75 17.06
CA ARG A 86 4.47 -4.35 18.34
C ARG A 86 3.00 -4.80 18.38
N ASP A 87 2.19 -4.43 17.40
CA ASP A 87 0.78 -4.78 17.32
C ASP A 87 0.34 -4.91 15.85
N LEU A 88 0.30 -6.16 15.40
CA LEU A 88 -0.14 -6.54 14.06
C LEU A 88 -1.60 -7.02 14.03
N SER A 89 -2.36 -6.85 15.12
CA SER A 89 -3.76 -7.29 15.20
C SER A 89 -4.64 -6.70 14.09
N LYS A 90 -4.25 -5.52 13.60
CA LYS A 90 -4.95 -4.80 12.53
C LYS A 90 -4.31 -4.96 11.14
N ALA A 91 -3.19 -5.66 10.99
CA ALA A 91 -2.44 -5.72 9.73
C ALA A 91 -3.20 -6.38 8.57
N GLY A 92 -4.04 -7.38 8.86
CA GLY A 92 -4.88 -8.04 7.86
C GLY A 92 -6.03 -7.16 7.38
N MET A 93 -6.71 -6.46 8.30
CA MET A 93 -7.70 -5.46 7.91
C MET A 93 -7.05 -4.29 7.18
N ALA A 94 -5.90 -3.83 7.66
CA ALA A 94 -5.16 -2.73 7.05
C ALA A 94 -4.79 -3.08 5.60
N SER A 95 -4.13 -4.22 5.35
CA SER A 95 -3.74 -4.62 4.00
C SER A 95 -4.92 -4.85 3.05
N LEU A 96 -5.89 -5.70 3.41
CA LEU A 96 -6.95 -6.07 2.47
C LEU A 96 -7.99 -4.95 2.27
N THR A 97 -8.41 -4.31 3.36
CA THR A 97 -9.43 -3.25 3.29
C THR A 97 -8.85 -1.98 2.67
N MET A 98 -7.63 -1.57 3.05
CA MET A 98 -7.02 -0.38 2.43
C MET A 98 -6.74 -0.59 0.96
N ASN A 99 -6.35 -1.80 0.55
CA ASN A 99 -6.21 -2.10 -0.87
C ASN A 99 -7.51 -1.86 -1.64
N GLY A 100 -8.64 -2.34 -1.12
CA GLY A 100 -9.95 -2.07 -1.71
C GLY A 100 -10.30 -0.58 -1.75
N VAL A 101 -10.12 0.13 -0.65
CA VAL A 101 -10.45 1.58 -0.57
C VAL A 101 -9.56 2.41 -1.51
N VAL A 102 -8.24 2.16 -1.50
CA VAL A 102 -7.30 2.85 -2.40
C VAL A 102 -7.62 2.55 -3.87
N SER A 103 -7.99 1.30 -4.20
CA SER A 103 -8.43 0.93 -5.56
C SER A 103 -9.59 1.81 -6.03
N VAL A 104 -10.63 1.93 -5.20
CA VAL A 104 -11.85 2.67 -5.54
C VAL A 104 -11.57 4.16 -5.64
N VAL A 105 -10.82 4.74 -4.69
CA VAL A 105 -10.47 6.17 -4.71
C VAL A 105 -9.63 6.53 -5.92
N TYR A 106 -8.60 5.72 -6.23
CA TYR A 106 -7.74 5.95 -7.38
C TYR A 106 -8.52 5.83 -8.70
N PHE A 107 -9.36 4.79 -8.83
CA PHE A 107 -10.22 4.60 -9.99
C PHE A 107 -11.20 5.76 -10.17
N ALA A 108 -11.92 6.13 -9.12
CA ALA A 108 -12.92 7.20 -9.18
C ALA A 108 -12.29 8.56 -9.52
N GLY A 109 -11.15 8.90 -8.90
CA GLY A 109 -10.43 10.14 -9.22
C GLY A 109 -9.99 10.19 -10.68
N THR A 110 -9.48 9.08 -11.21
CA THR A 110 -9.08 8.98 -12.62
C THR A 110 -10.29 9.05 -13.55
N LEU A 111 -11.37 8.32 -13.24
CA LEU A 111 -12.56 8.28 -14.07
C LEU A 111 -13.25 9.65 -14.15
N VAL A 112 -13.42 10.33 -13.02
CA VAL A 112 -14.04 11.66 -12.96
C VAL A 112 -13.22 12.67 -13.78
N ASP A 113 -11.90 12.62 -13.66
CA ASP A 113 -11.01 13.50 -14.41
C ASP A 113 -11.05 13.25 -15.93
N LEU A 114 -11.23 12.00 -16.36
CA LEU A 114 -11.35 11.67 -17.79
C LEU A 114 -12.73 12.01 -18.39
N LEU A 115 -13.76 12.14 -17.55
CA LEU A 115 -15.13 12.42 -17.99
C LEU A 115 -15.48 13.92 -18.00
N LEU A 116 -14.73 14.75 -17.28
CA LEU A 116 -14.95 16.18 -17.12
C LEU A 116 -13.90 17.00 -17.87
#